data_AF-A0A5Q2TD36-F1
#
_entry.id   AF-A0A5Q2TD36-F1
#
_cell.length_a   1.000
_cell.length_b   1.000
_cell.length_c   1.000
_cell.angle_alpha   90.00
_cell.angle_beta   90.00
_cell.angle_gamma   90.00
#
_symmetry.space_group_name_H-M   'P 1'
#
loop_
_entity.id
_entity.type
_entity.pdbx_description
1 polymer ?
#
loop_
_entity_poly.entity_id
_entity_poly.type
_entity_poly.pdbx_seq_one_letter_code
_entity_poly.pdbx_strand_id
1 'polypeptide(L)'
;MLEVKEISIVPKGYKNKDPRTLPYLYPETLNVVAYARSLQKFTFYQTLEVAEDLAKRQGFILLPFDCIHWNRAKNYGADRKIKIGRRSFFLMKPDELTKGEKRKLETYIDDLKV
;
A
#
# COMPACT_ATOMS: atom_id res chain seq x y z
N MET A 1 -8.50 19.89 -8.18
CA MET A 1 -9.05 18.53 -7.99
C MET A 1 -7.88 17.58 -8.24
N LEU A 2 -7.38 16.86 -7.24
CA LEU A 2 -6.24 15.95 -7.42
C LEU A 2 -6.63 14.88 -8.44
N GLU A 3 -5.86 14.76 -9.52
CA GLU A 3 -6.08 13.68 -10.48
C GLU A 3 -5.80 12.37 -9.78
N VAL A 4 -6.71 11.41 -9.93
CA VAL A 4 -6.71 10.20 -9.12
C VAL A 4 -5.49 9.30 -9.43
N LYS A 5 -4.81 9.55 -10.55
CA LYS A 5 -3.51 8.96 -10.89
C LYS A 5 -2.38 9.37 -9.92
N GLU A 6 -2.51 10.53 -9.29
CA GLU A 6 -1.49 11.10 -8.40
C GLU A 6 -1.59 10.58 -6.96
N ILE A 7 -2.70 9.93 -6.61
CA ILE A 7 -2.86 9.30 -5.29
C ILE A 7 -1.92 8.10 -5.20
N SER A 8 -1.04 8.12 -4.19
CA SER A 8 -0.18 6.99 -3.88
C SER A 8 -0.21 6.70 -2.38
N ILE A 9 -0.37 5.42 -2.05
CA ILE A 9 -0.28 4.91 -0.67
C ILE A 9 1.12 4.34 -0.36
N VAL A 10 2.05 4.49 -1.30
CA VAL A 10 3.44 4.02 -1.18
C VAL A 10 4.34 5.19 -0.73
N PRO A 11 5.15 5.02 0.33
CA PRO A 11 6.07 6.06 0.78
C PRO A 11 7.15 6.37 -0.28
N LYS A 12 7.34 7.63 -0.66
CA LYS A 12 8.25 8.04 -1.76
C LYS A 12 9.72 7.64 -1.58
N GLY A 13 10.16 7.33 -0.36
CA GLY A 13 11.58 7.06 -0.03
C GLY A 13 11.90 5.63 0.38
N TYR A 14 10.96 4.67 0.30
CA TYR A 14 11.20 3.34 0.87
C TYR A 14 12.35 2.57 0.20
N LYS A 15 12.66 2.87 -1.07
CA LYS A 15 13.75 2.25 -1.85
C LYS A 15 15.15 2.66 -1.39
N ASN A 16 15.30 3.80 -0.72
CA ASN A 16 16.60 4.31 -0.28
C ASN A 16 17.26 3.42 0.79
N LYS A 17 16.47 2.57 1.45
CA LYS A 17 16.93 1.64 2.48
C LYS A 17 16.65 0.19 2.05
N ASP A 18 17.06 -0.19 0.84
CA ASP A 18 16.95 -1.58 0.38
C ASP A 18 17.86 -2.49 1.23
N PRO A 19 17.30 -3.39 2.05
CA PRO A 19 18.11 -4.22 2.93
C PRO A 19 18.74 -5.41 2.20
N ARG A 20 18.35 -5.72 0.95
CA ARG A 20 18.71 -6.98 0.26
C ARG A 20 20.21 -7.17 0.04
N THR A 21 20.97 -6.09 0.00
CA THR A 21 22.44 -6.13 -0.13
C THR A 21 23.17 -6.37 1.20
N LEU A 22 22.52 -6.12 2.34
CA LEU A 22 23.14 -6.17 3.67
C LEU A 22 23.71 -7.56 4.04
N PRO A 23 23.05 -8.70 3.73
CA PRO A 23 23.61 -10.01 4.05
C PRO A 23 24.93 -10.30 3.32
N TYR A 24 25.11 -9.73 2.12
CA TYR A 24 26.34 -9.86 1.36
C TYR A 24 27.45 -8.94 1.89
N LEU A 25 27.09 -7.71 2.27
CA LEU A 25 28.05 -6.71 2.79
C LEU A 25 28.50 -7.00 4.22
N TYR A 26 27.65 -7.60 5.06
CA TYR A 26 27.89 -7.82 6.49
C TYR A 26 27.54 -9.25 6.94
N PRO A 27 28.15 -10.30 6.36
CA PRO A 27 27.74 -11.68 6.58
C PRO A 27 27.86 -12.13 8.05
N GLU A 28 28.85 -11.62 8.79
CA GLU A 28 29.14 -12.06 10.16
C GLU A 28 28.57 -11.14 11.25
N THR A 29 28.37 -9.86 10.93
CA THR A 29 27.99 -8.82 11.92
C THR A 29 26.54 -8.38 11.81
N LEU A 30 25.81 -8.85 10.80
CA LEU A 30 24.41 -8.49 10.59
C LEU A 30 23.50 -9.08 11.67
N ASN A 31 22.73 -8.20 12.32
CA ASN A 31 21.63 -8.64 13.17
C ASN A 31 20.49 -9.20 12.32
N VAL A 32 20.34 -10.53 12.31
CA VAL A 32 19.35 -11.27 11.50
C VAL A 32 17.92 -10.83 11.80
N VAL A 33 17.59 -10.52 13.06
CA VAL A 33 16.23 -10.10 13.45
C VAL A 33 15.91 -8.71 12.93
N ALA A 34 16.85 -7.77 13.05
CA ALA A 34 16.70 -6.42 12.53
C ALA A 34 16.60 -6.44 11.00
N TYR A 35 17.43 -7.26 10.34
CA TYR A 35 17.38 -7.48 8.91
C TYR A 35 16.02 -8.01 8.44
N ALA A 36 15.52 -9.09 9.07
CA ALA A 36 14.24 -9.69 8.71
C ALA A 36 13.08 -8.68 8.80
N ARG A 37 13.06 -7.84 9.84
CA ARG A 37 12.06 -6.77 10.00
C ARG A 37 12.18 -5.72 8.89
N SER A 38 13.40 -5.32 8.56
CA SER A 38 13.65 -4.35 7.48
C SER A 38 13.23 -4.92 6.13
N LEU A 39 13.60 -6.16 5.83
CA LEU A 39 13.23 -6.86 4.61
C LEU A 39 11.72 -7.03 4.49
N GLN A 40 11.04 -7.40 5.58
CA GLN A 40 9.58 -7.52 5.59
C GLN A 40 8.90 -6.19 5.23
N LYS A 41 9.37 -5.08 5.82
CA LYS A 41 8.86 -3.73 5.52
C LYS A 41 9.12 -3.35 4.06
N PHE A 42 10.33 -3.61 3.57
CA PHE A 42 10.72 -3.34 2.19
C PHE A 42 9.84 -4.12 1.19
N THR A 43 9.74 -5.44 1.36
CA THR A 43 8.95 -6.32 0.49
C THR A 43 7.48 -5.91 0.50
N PHE A 44 6.93 -5.53 1.66
CA PHE A 44 5.56 -5.02 1.75
C PHE A 44 5.33 -3.81 0.84
N TYR A 45 6.18 -2.79 0.91
CA TYR A 45 6.02 -1.60 0.05
C TYR A 45 6.32 -1.88 -1.41
N GLN A 46 7.25 -2.79 -1.71
CA GLN A 46 7.50 -3.22 -3.07
C GLN A 46 6.26 -3.90 -3.69
N THR A 47 5.61 -4.81 -2.95
CA THR A 47 4.36 -5.43 -3.42
C THR A 47 3.23 -4.40 -3.53
N LEU A 48 3.17 -3.43 -2.61
CA LEU A 48 2.19 -2.35 -2.65
C LEU A 48 2.36 -1.46 -3.90
N GLU A 49 3.60 -1.12 -4.26
CA GLU A 49 3.93 -0.37 -5.47
C GLU A 49 3.46 -1.10 -6.74
N VAL A 50 3.76 -2.40 -6.85
CA VAL A 50 3.32 -3.21 -8.00
C VAL A 50 1.79 -3.28 -8.07
N ALA A 51 1.13 -3.51 -6.94
CA ALA A 51 -0.33 -3.55 -6.90
C ALA A 51 -0.94 -2.20 -7.29
N GLU A 52 -0.32 -1.09 -6.89
CA GLU A 52 -0.78 0.26 -7.23
C GLU A 52 -0.61 0.56 -8.72
N ASP A 53 0.54 0.21 -9.31
CA ASP A 53 0.76 0.37 -10.74
C ASP A 53 -0.25 -0.45 -11.56
N LEU A 54 -0.47 -1.71 -11.19
CA LEU A 54 -1.48 -2.56 -11.83
C LEU A 54 -2.90 -1.99 -11.71
N ALA A 55 -3.26 -1.48 -10.52
CA ALA A 55 -4.56 -0.84 -10.29
C ALA A 55 -4.73 0.40 -11.18
N LYS A 56 -3.71 1.28 -11.21
CA LYS A 56 -3.72 2.52 -12.01
C LYS A 56 -3.84 2.23 -13.51
N ARG A 57 -3.16 1.22 -14.02
CA ARG A 57 -3.27 0.78 -15.42
C ARG A 57 -4.69 0.35 -15.80
N GLN A 58 -5.43 -0.20 -14.85
CA GLN A 58 -6.83 -0.63 -15.03
C GLN A 58 -7.85 0.48 -14.70
N GLY A 59 -7.40 1.67 -14.30
CA GLY A 59 -8.26 2.79 -13.91
C GLY A 59 -8.86 2.69 -12.51
N PHE A 60 -8.27 1.86 -11.64
CA PHE A 60 -8.65 1.71 -10.24
C PHE A 60 -7.65 2.40 -9.31
N ILE A 61 -8.09 2.63 -8.08
CA ILE A 61 -7.23 2.95 -6.94
C ILE A 61 -7.22 1.83 -5.92
N LEU A 62 -6.15 1.76 -5.15
CA LEU A 62 -6.07 0.93 -3.94
C LEU A 62 -6.63 1.71 -2.75
N LEU A 63 -7.77 1.24 -2.23
CA LEU A 63 -8.38 1.75 -1.01
C LEU A 63 -8.03 0.83 0.17
N PRO A 64 -7.39 1.31 1.24
CA PRO A 64 -7.16 0.52 2.45
C PRO A 64 -8.48 0.06 3.08
N PHE A 65 -8.49 -1.13 3.71
CA PHE A 65 -9.67 -1.65 4.41
C PHE A 65 -10.23 -0.66 5.45
N ASP A 66 -9.36 0.09 6.12
CA ASP A 66 -9.75 1.06 7.15
C ASP A 66 -10.52 2.26 6.59
N CYS A 67 -10.37 2.52 5.29
CA CYS A 67 -11.03 3.63 4.60
C CYS A 67 -12.42 3.27 4.06
N ILE A 68 -12.72 1.98 3.84
CA ILE A 68 -14.01 1.52 3.30
C ILE A 68 -15.01 1.20 4.41
N HIS A 69 -16.30 1.40 4.15
CA HIS A 69 -17.33 0.95 5.09
C HIS A 69 -17.45 -0.58 5.10
N TRP A 70 -17.60 -1.20 6.27
CA TRP A 70 -17.60 -2.66 6.45
C TRP A 70 -18.60 -3.40 5.54
N ASN A 71 -19.81 -2.84 5.36
CA ASN A 71 -20.84 -3.44 4.53
C ASN A 71 -20.43 -3.46 3.04
N ARG A 72 -19.78 -2.39 2.56
CA ARG A 72 -19.23 -2.32 1.20
C ARG A 72 -18.03 -3.25 1.05
N ALA A 73 -17.17 -3.32 2.06
CA ALA A 73 -16.04 -4.23 2.08
C ALA A 73 -16.47 -5.71 1.93
N LYS A 74 -17.62 -6.08 2.50
CA LYS A 74 -18.22 -7.41 2.32
C LYS A 74 -18.66 -7.65 0.88
N ASN A 75 -19.34 -6.68 0.26
CA ASN A 75 -19.84 -6.79 -1.11
C ASN A 75 -18.71 -6.83 -2.16
N TYR A 76 -17.66 -6.01 -1.99
CA TYR A 76 -16.51 -6.00 -2.90
C TYR A 76 -15.43 -7.05 -2.56
N GLY A 77 -15.62 -7.79 -1.47
CA GLY A 77 -14.64 -8.71 -0.90
C GLY A 77 -14.29 -9.92 -1.77
N ALA A 78 -15.20 -10.34 -2.66
CA ALA A 78 -15.00 -11.49 -3.53
C ALA A 78 -14.13 -11.16 -4.75
N ASP A 79 -14.44 -10.07 -5.46
CA ASP A 79 -13.85 -9.81 -6.78
C ASP A 79 -12.77 -8.73 -6.79
N ARG A 80 -12.82 -7.78 -5.85
CA ARG A 80 -12.00 -6.56 -5.89
C ARG A 80 -11.04 -6.42 -4.73
N LYS A 81 -10.88 -7.46 -3.92
CA LYS A 81 -10.01 -7.46 -2.74
C LYS A 81 -8.61 -7.95 -3.09
N ILE A 82 -7.62 -7.14 -2.76
CA ILE A 82 -6.20 -7.52 -2.81
C ILE A 82 -5.68 -7.64 -1.39
N LYS A 83 -4.98 -8.73 -1.09
CA LYS A 83 -4.34 -8.95 0.22
C LYS A 83 -2.83 -8.81 0.07
N ILE A 84 -2.22 -7.88 0.81
CA ILE A 84 -0.78 -7.65 0.82
C ILE A 84 -0.31 -7.84 2.27
N GLY A 85 0.37 -8.97 2.51
CA GLY A 85 0.73 -9.41 3.85
C GLY A 85 -0.52 -9.59 4.74
N ARG A 86 -0.54 -8.86 5.87
CA ARG A 86 -1.67 -8.88 6.82
C ARG A 86 -2.73 -7.81 6.52
N ARG A 87 -2.47 -6.90 5.57
CA ARG A 87 -3.38 -5.80 5.22
C ARG A 87 -4.22 -6.17 4.00
N SER A 88 -5.46 -5.69 3.98
CA SER A 88 -6.36 -5.83 2.84
C SER A 88 -6.60 -4.48 2.19
N PHE A 89 -6.67 -4.49 0.87
CA PHE A 89 -6.94 -3.34 0.02
C PHE A 89 -8.05 -3.70 -0.95
N PHE A 90 -8.76 -2.69 -1.44
CA PHE A 90 -9.82 -2.85 -2.42
C PHE A 90 -9.52 -2.03 -3.66
N LEU A 91 -9.71 -2.64 -4.82
CA LEU A 91 -9.71 -1.96 -6.11
C LEU A 91 -11.04 -1.23 -6.27
N MET A 92 -11.00 0.10 -6.25
CA MET A 92 -12.19 0.94 -6.40
C MET A 92 -11.96 1.95 -7.51
N LYS A 93 -13.00 2.23 -8.30
CA LYS A 93 -12.92 3.39 -9.21
C LYS A 93 -13.05 4.68 -8.41
N PRO A 94 -12.45 5.78 -8.86
CA PRO A 94 -12.50 7.04 -8.12
C PRO A 94 -13.92 7.61 -7.98
N ASP A 95 -14.76 7.31 -8.96
CA ASP A 95 -16.16 7.74 -9.02
C ASP A 95 -17.07 6.88 -8.13
N GLU A 96 -16.64 5.67 -7.76
CA GLU A 96 -17.39 4.76 -6.89
C GLU A 96 -17.22 5.10 -5.40
N LEU A 97 -16.25 5.94 -5.06
CA LEU A 97 -15.96 6.35 -3.68
C LEU A 97 -17.01 7.34 -3.17
N THR A 98 -17.56 7.05 -2.00
CA THR A 98 -18.40 8.02 -1.29
C THR A 98 -17.57 9.20 -0.76
N LYS A 99 -18.22 10.33 -0.48
CA LYS A 99 -17.56 11.50 0.15
C LYS A 99 -16.83 11.14 1.44
N GLY A 100 -17.39 10.23 2.24
CA GLY A 100 -16.77 9.76 3.49
C GLY A 100 -15.52 8.91 3.25
N GLU A 101 -15.55 8.01 2.28
CA GLU A 101 -14.38 7.17 1.93
C GLU A 101 -13.26 8.01 1.31
N LYS A 102 -13.59 9.00 0.46
CA LYS A 102 -12.62 9.97 -0.08
C LYS A 102 -11.90 10.71 1.04
N ARG A 103 -12.66 11.27 1.99
CA ARG A 103 -12.08 12.00 3.13
C ARG A 103 -11.16 11.12 3.98
N LYS A 104 -11.55 9.87 4.26
CA LYS A 104 -10.71 8.91 5.00
C LYS A 104 -9.41 8.59 4.24
N LEU A 105 -9.51 8.40 2.93
CA LEU A 105 -8.36 8.15 2.08
C LEU A 105 -7.40 9.36 2.07
N GLU A 106 -7.92 10.58 1.96
CA GLU A 106 -7.14 11.81 2.04
C GLU A 106 -6.40 11.91 3.38
N THR A 107 -7.10 11.69 4.51
CA THR A 107 -6.48 11.67 5.84
C THR A 107 -5.38 10.61 5.93
N TYR A 108 -5.64 9.40 5.44
CA TYR A 108 -4.66 8.31 5.44
C TYR A 108 -3.40 8.66 4.64
N ILE A 109 -3.54 9.35 3.51
CA ILE A 109 -2.41 9.78 2.70
C ILE A 109 -1.60 10.88 3.40
N ASP A 110 -2.27 11.81 4.08
CA ASP A 110 -1.58 12.85 4.84
C ASP A 110 -0.83 12.27 6.03
N ASP A 111 -1.40 11.30 6.75
CA ASP A 111 -0.71 10.56 7.82
C ASP A 111 0.54 9.81 7.32
N LEU A 112 0.58 9.41 6.05
CA LEU A 112 1.75 8.77 5.44
C LEU A 112 2.86 9.75 5.03
N LYS A 113 2.56 11.05 4.92
CA LYS A 113 3.55 12.08 4.58
C LYS A 113 4.28 12.64 5.80
N VAL A 114 3.67 12.54 6.98
CA VAL A 114 4.27 12.89 8.27
C VAL A 114 5.35 11.87 8.65
#